data_AF-A0A4V1IQ58-F1
#
_entry.id   AF-A0A4V1IQ58-F1
#
_cell.length_a   1.000
_cell.length_b   1.000
_cell.length_c   1.000
_cell.angle_alpha   90.00
_cell.angle_beta   90.00
_cell.angle_gamma   90.00
#
_symmetry.space_group_name_H-M   'P 1'
#
loop_
_entity.id
_entity.type
_entity.pdbx_description
1 polymer ?
#
loop_
_entity_poly.entity_id
_entity_poly.type
_entity_poly.pdbx_seq_one_letter_code
_entity_poly.pdbx_strand_id
1 'polypeptide(L)'
;MRQQLLGPKSFDLERMLAIFYNIIDDKIPMSIDVQKQIASLITLRLLVRVTKQERLETVRCKCNVGFDLVHQVAQSVGFELGRYLYDFRV
;
A
#
# COMPACT_ATOMS: atom_id res chain seq x y z
N MET A 1 5.22 12.84 -19.88
CA MET A 1 6.27 12.43 -18.90
C MET A 1 5.81 11.16 -18.19
N ARG A 2 6.69 10.16 -17.98
CA ARG A 2 6.35 8.93 -17.25
C ARG A 2 6.18 9.25 -15.76
N GLN A 3 4.95 9.17 -15.24
CA GLN A 3 4.65 9.53 -13.84
C GLN A 3 5.43 8.68 -12.82
N GLN A 4 5.87 7.47 -13.20
CA GLN A 4 6.66 6.56 -12.36
C GLN A 4 8.02 7.15 -11.94
N LEU A 5 8.57 8.10 -12.71
CA LEU A 5 9.87 8.74 -12.41
C LEU A 5 9.77 9.83 -11.34
N LEU A 6 8.55 10.26 -10.97
CA LEU A 6 8.31 11.31 -9.96
C LEU A 6 8.29 10.77 -8.52
N GLY A 7 8.47 9.46 -8.36
CA GLY A 7 8.43 8.77 -7.07
C GLY A 7 7.01 8.46 -6.57
N PRO A 8 6.90 7.76 -5.43
CA PRO A 8 5.63 7.31 -4.89
C PRO A 8 4.78 8.48 -4.37
N LYS A 9 3.52 8.51 -4.80
CA LYS A 9 2.51 9.47 -4.32
C LYS A 9 2.09 9.14 -2.88
N SER A 10 1.82 10.17 -2.08
CA SER A 10 1.23 9.98 -0.76
C SER A 10 -0.25 9.59 -0.88
N PHE A 11 -0.73 8.79 0.06
CA PHE A 11 -2.11 8.33 0.14
C PHE A 11 -2.57 8.28 1.59
N ASP A 12 -3.89 8.31 1.79
CA ASP A 12 -4.51 8.24 3.10
C ASP A 12 -4.71 6.76 3.50
N LEU A 13 -4.59 6.43 4.78
CA LEU A 13 -4.76 5.04 5.24
C LEU A 13 -6.14 4.48 4.90
N GLU A 14 -7.19 5.30 4.95
CA GLU A 14 -8.55 4.89 4.57
C GLU A 14 -8.63 4.44 3.11
N ARG A 15 -7.96 5.15 2.20
CA ARG A 15 -7.89 4.77 0.78
C ARG A 15 -7.13 3.45 0.60
N MET A 16 -6.06 3.23 1.36
CA MET A 16 -5.31 1.97 1.32
C MET A 16 -6.18 0.80 1.78
N LEU A 17 -6.92 0.97 2.88
CA LEU A 17 -7.86 -0.04 3.39
C LEU A 17 -8.99 -0.30 2.40
N ALA A 18 -9.56 0.73 1.78
CA ALA A 18 -10.59 0.57 0.75
C ALA A 18 -10.09 -0.25 -0.44
N ILE A 19 -8.84 -0.02 -0.89
CA ILE A 19 -8.21 -0.84 -1.93
C ILE A 19 -8.00 -2.26 -1.43
N PHE A 20 -7.45 -2.45 -0.23
CA PHE A 20 -7.22 -3.77 0.37
C PHE A 20 -8.51 -4.62 0.41
N TYR A 21 -9.61 -4.05 0.91
CA TYR A 21 -10.90 -4.75 0.97
C TYR A 21 -11.57 -4.96 -0.40
N ASN A 22 -11.12 -4.26 -1.44
CA ASN A 22 -11.63 -4.45 -2.80
C ASN A 22 -10.86 -5.52 -3.58
N ILE A 23 -9.58 -5.72 -3.29
CA ILE A 23 -8.72 -6.69 -3.99
C ILE A 23 -8.65 -8.05 -3.31
N ILE A 24 -9.17 -8.16 -2.08
CA ILE A 24 -9.22 -9.42 -1.34
C ILE A 24 -10.57 -10.10 -1.60
N ASP A 25 -10.52 -11.38 -1.95
CA ASP A 25 -11.74 -12.18 -2.17
C ASP A 25 -12.40 -12.57 -0.85
N ASP A 26 -11.60 -12.71 0.21
CA ASP A 26 -12.06 -13.07 1.54
C ASP A 26 -12.63 -11.87 2.32
N LYS A 27 -13.79 -12.07 2.94
CA LYS A 27 -14.38 -11.07 3.84
C LYS A 27 -13.63 -11.05 5.18
N ILE A 28 -12.50 -10.35 5.22
CA ILE A 28 -11.77 -10.09 6.46
C ILE A 28 -12.51 -9.00 7.24
N PRO A 29 -12.94 -9.25 8.49
CA PRO A 29 -13.52 -8.19 9.31
C PRO A 29 -12.49 -7.11 9.62
N MET A 30 -12.94 -5.87 9.75
CA MET A 30 -12.08 -4.79 10.23
C MET A 30 -11.66 -5.10 11.67
N SER A 31 -10.41 -5.53 11.84
CA SER A 31 -9.86 -5.95 13.13
C SER A 31 -8.67 -5.10 13.54
N ILE A 32 -8.39 -5.10 14.84
CA ILE A 32 -7.19 -4.48 15.43
C ILE A 32 -5.91 -5.10 14.81
N ASP A 33 -5.96 -6.36 14.39
CA ASP A 33 -4.78 -7.03 13.84
C ASP A 33 -4.37 -6.44 12.49
N VAL A 34 -5.32 -6.03 11.64
CA VAL A 34 -5.01 -5.29 10.40
C VAL A 34 -4.29 -3.99 10.71
N GLN A 35 -4.76 -3.25 11.73
CA GLN A 35 -4.10 -2.00 12.16
C GLN A 35 -2.69 -2.24 12.71
N LYS A 36 -2.50 -3.32 13.49
CA LYS A 36 -1.16 -3.74 13.97
C LYS A 36 -0.23 -4.07 12.80
N GLN A 37 -0.70 -4.77 11.78
CA GLN A 37 0.12 -5.09 10.62
C GLN A 37 0.55 -3.82 9.86
N ILE A 38 -0.35 -2.85 9.70
CA ILE A 38 0.00 -1.56 9.09
C ILE A 38 1.07 -0.83 9.92
N ALA A 39 0.94 -0.82 11.25
CA ALA A 39 1.95 -0.23 12.14
C ALA A 39 3.30 -0.94 12.04
N SER A 40 3.31 -2.27 11.91
CA SER A 40 4.52 -3.06 11.66
C SER A 40 5.18 -2.70 10.33
N LEU A 41 4.41 -2.56 9.24
CA LEU A 41 4.94 -2.13 7.94
C LEU A 41 5.58 -0.74 8.00
N ILE A 42 5.02 0.17 8.80
CA ILE A 42 5.61 1.50 9.02
C ILE A 42 6.91 1.39 9.82
N THR A 43 6.91 0.58 10.89
CA THR A 43 8.09 0.36 11.73
C THR A 43 9.25 -0.26 10.94
N LEU A 44 8.95 -1.19 10.04
CA LEU A 44 9.91 -1.83 9.13
C LEU A 44 10.30 -0.96 7.93
N ARG A 45 9.76 0.27 7.82
CA ARG A 45 9.97 1.21 6.70
C ARG A 45 9.58 0.66 5.33
N LEU A 46 8.65 -0.29 5.27
CA LEU A 46 8.00 -0.71 4.03
C LEU A 46 6.92 0.30 3.61
N LEU A 47 6.31 0.94 4.61
CA LEU A 47 5.53 2.17 4.48
C LEU A 47 6.22 3.31 5.23
N VAL A 48 6.13 4.53 4.71
CA VAL A 48 6.69 5.72 5.36
C VAL A 48 5.58 6.71 5.62
N ARG A 49 5.37 7.05 6.89
CA ARG A 49 4.42 8.10 7.28
C ARG A 49 4.96 9.46 6.82
N VAL A 50 4.10 10.24 6.14
CA VAL A 50 4.44 11.59 5.68
C VAL A 50 3.81 12.70 6.53
N THR A 51 2.81 12.39 7.34
CA THR A 51 2.25 13.36 8.31
C THR A 51 3.04 13.38 9.61
N LYS A 52 3.15 14.56 10.22
CA LYS A 52 3.73 14.71 11.57
C LYS A 52 2.84 14.04 12.61
N GLN A 53 3.44 13.42 13.61
CA GLN A 53 2.74 12.66 14.65
C GLN A 53 1.88 13.51 15.58
N GLU A 54 2.22 14.79 15.72
CA GLU A 54 1.62 15.74 16.67
C GLU A 54 0.26 16.30 16.23
N ARG A 55 -0.20 16.01 15.01
CA ARG A 55 -1.48 16.49 14.51
C ARG A 55 -2.48 15.34 14.46
N LEU A 56 -3.69 15.57 14.99
CA LEU A 56 -4.88 14.69 14.86
C LEU A 56 -5.41 14.70 13.40
N GLU A 57 -4.52 14.69 12.42
CA GLU A 57 -4.85 14.64 11.00
C GLU A 57 -4.87 13.21 10.51
N THR A 58 -5.60 12.98 9.40
CA THR A 58 -5.61 11.71 8.69
C THR A 58 -4.17 11.25 8.42
N VAL A 59 -3.85 10.03 8.85
CA VAL A 59 -2.51 9.47 8.64
C VAL A 59 -2.31 9.24 7.15
N ARG A 60 -1.29 9.91 6.58
CA ARG A 60 -0.89 9.72 5.19
C ARG A 60 0.45 9.00 5.15
N CYS A 61 0.56 8.07 4.20
CA CYS A 61 1.75 7.25 3.99
C CYS A 61 2.21 7.29 2.54
N LYS A 62 3.44 6.86 2.31
CA LYS A 62 4.01 6.52 1.01
C LYS A 62 4.51 5.08 1.03
N CYS A 63 4.41 4.42 -0.10
CA CYS A 63 5.02 3.10 -0.31
C CYS A 63 6.54 3.28 -0.47
N ASN A 64 7.33 2.46 0.23
CA ASN A 64 8.80 2.52 0.19
C ASN A 64 9.41 1.19 -0.30
N VAL A 65 8.63 0.42 -1.05
CA VAL A 65 9.11 -0.81 -1.71
C VAL A 65 9.14 -0.63 -3.22
N GLY A 66 10.13 -1.25 -3.85
CA GLY A 66 10.28 -1.29 -5.30
C GLY A 66 9.29 -2.24 -5.97
N PHE A 67 9.13 -2.09 -7.29
CA PHE A 67 8.20 -2.89 -8.08
C PHE A 67 8.49 -4.40 -8.00
N ASP A 68 9.76 -4.79 -8.08
CA ASP A 68 10.15 -6.22 -8.11
C ASP A 68 9.68 -6.96 -6.85
N LEU A 69 9.81 -6.33 -5.69
CA LEU A 69 9.34 -6.91 -4.43
C LEU A 69 7.81 -7.06 -4.41
N VAL A 70 7.08 -6.03 -4.87
CA VAL A 70 5.61 -6.08 -4.96
C VAL A 70 5.17 -7.16 -5.95
N HIS A 71 5.89 -7.32 -7.07
CA HIS A 71 5.62 -8.35 -8.07
C HIS A 71 5.84 -9.75 -7.51
N GLN A 72 6.94 -9.99 -6.78
CA GLN A 72 7.21 -11.27 -6.12
C GLN A 72 6.15 -11.62 -5.07
N VAL A 73 5.72 -10.64 -4.27
CA VAL A 73 4.63 -10.83 -3.29
C VAL A 73 3.34 -11.17 -4.01
N ALA A 74 2.98 -10.43 -5.06
CA ALA A 74 1.79 -10.69 -5.87
C ALA A 74 1.78 -12.11 -6.45
N GLN A 75 2.91 -12.59 -6.99
CA GLN A 75 3.06 -13.97 -7.48
C GLN A 75 2.86 -15.00 -6.36
N SER A 76 3.43 -14.77 -5.17
CA SER A 76 3.33 -15.70 -4.05
C SER A 76 1.90 -15.91 -3.53
N VAL A 77 1.02 -14.93 -3.75
CA VAL A 77 -0.40 -14.97 -3.35
C VAL A 77 -1.35 -15.16 -4.53
N GLY A 78 -0.83 -15.41 -5.74
CA GLY A 78 -1.64 -15.61 -6.95
C GLY A 78 -2.40 -14.36 -7.43
N PHE A 79 -1.92 -13.16 -7.12
CA PHE A 79 -2.56 -11.89 -7.45
C PHE A 79 -2.03 -11.30 -8.77
N GLU A 80 -2.93 -11.02 -9.72
CA GLU A 80 -2.57 -10.48 -11.04
C GLU A 80 -2.37 -8.95 -11.00
N LEU A 81 -1.21 -8.51 -10.51
CA LEU A 81 -0.87 -7.10 -10.32
C LEU A 81 -1.02 -6.25 -11.62
N GLY A 82 -0.73 -6.84 -12.78
CA GLY A 82 -0.78 -6.17 -14.08
C GLY A 82 -2.15 -5.59 -14.45
N ARG A 83 -3.25 -6.17 -13.95
CA ARG A 83 -4.61 -5.66 -14.20
C ARG A 83 -4.89 -4.32 -13.52
N TYR A 84 -4.14 -3.99 -12.48
CA TYR A 84 -4.37 -2.80 -11.63
C TYR A 84 -3.37 -1.68 -11.89
N LEU A 85 -2.35 -1.92 -12.71
CA LEU A 85 -1.32 -0.93 -13.02
C LEU A 85 -1.54 -0.34 -14.42
N TYR A 86 -1.68 0.98 -14.48
CA TYR A 86 -1.72 1.73 -15.75
C TYR A 86 -0.33 1.79 -16.37
N ASP A 87 -0.26 1.65 -17.71
CA ASP A 87 0.96 1.77 -18.52
C ASP A 87 2.13 0.84 -18.15
N PHE A 88 1.86 -0.29 -17.49
CA PHE A 88 2.84 -1.36 -17.31
C PHE A 88 2.73 -2.37 -18.45
N ARG A 89 3.50 -2.14 -19.51
CA ARG A 89 3.86 -3.21 -20.44
C ARG A 89 5.15 -3.84 -19.92
N VAL A 90 5.05 -5.07 -19.42
CA VAL A 90 6.21 -5.95 -19.24
C VAL A 90 6.75 -6.34 -20.61
#